data_AF-A7HC04-F1
#
_entry.id   AF-A7HC04-F1
#
_cell.length_a   1.000
_cell.length_b   1.000
_cell.length_c   1.000
_cell.angle_alpha   90.00
_cell.angle_beta   90.00
_cell.angle_gamma   90.00
#
_symmetry.space_group_name_H-M   'P 1'
#
loop_
_entity.id
_entity.type
_entity.pdbx_description
1 polymer ?
#
loop_
_entity_poly.entity_id
_entity_poly.type
_entity_poly.pdbx_seq_one_letter_code
_entity_poly.pdbx_strand_id
1 'polypeptide(L)'
;MRFLWAVVLLLASSPSALAGERFDALATGAERLDALEPFLTRYVGHCTDVYTRATCEANVLASRRALSGKTFTVRVTDAATLVRAELQGDGFVLLVTPFVDGGGLALTHGTPARQDAAGNPLMNLIPIRGKLPPGVMDLEFQGPFRTGAIELEIVFRPEKSWKLRRRGEGGMMEGVAARFMAIRVVDARTGNEIASRVL
;
A
#
# COMPACT_ATOMS: atom_id res chain seq x y z
N MET A 1 -41.55 -12.78 -44.04
CA MET A 1 -41.50 -12.13 -42.72
C MET A 1 -40.38 -12.79 -41.91
N ARG A 2 -39.24 -12.11 -41.72
CA ARG A 2 -38.10 -12.60 -40.92
C ARG A 2 -37.98 -11.70 -39.69
N PHE A 3 -38.34 -12.22 -38.52
CA PHE A 3 -38.12 -11.57 -37.24
C PHE A 3 -36.64 -11.70 -36.86
N LEU A 4 -35.88 -10.61 -36.93
CA LEU A 4 -34.59 -10.51 -36.24
C LEU A 4 -34.86 -10.20 -34.77
N TRP A 5 -34.59 -11.16 -33.89
CA TRP A 5 -34.46 -10.92 -32.46
C TRP A 5 -33.05 -10.37 -32.19
N ALA A 6 -32.97 -9.10 -31.80
CA ALA A 6 -31.75 -8.53 -31.25
C ALA A 6 -31.66 -8.92 -29.77
N VAL A 7 -30.76 -9.84 -29.45
CA VAL A 7 -30.37 -10.16 -28.08
C VAL A 7 -29.48 -9.02 -27.58
N VAL A 8 -30.02 -8.16 -26.74
CA VAL A 8 -29.25 -7.16 -25.99
C VAL A 8 -28.62 -7.87 -24.79
N LEU A 9 -27.34 -8.22 -24.90
CA LEU A 9 -26.52 -8.64 -23.75
C LEU A 9 -26.24 -7.42 -22.87
N LEU A 10 -27.04 -7.25 -21.82
CA LEU A 10 -26.74 -6.35 -20.71
C LEU A 10 -25.56 -6.93 -19.93
N LEU A 11 -24.35 -6.47 -20.25
CA LEU A 11 -23.15 -6.66 -19.43
C LEU A 11 -23.39 -6.00 -18.07
N ALA A 12 -23.72 -6.81 -17.07
CA ALA A 12 -23.70 -6.39 -15.68
C ALA A 12 -22.24 -6.16 -15.26
N SER A 13 -21.79 -4.91 -15.29
CA SER A 13 -20.45 -4.52 -14.87
C SER A 13 -20.33 -4.71 -13.35
N SER A 14 -19.55 -5.71 -12.93
CA SER A 14 -19.22 -5.91 -11.53
C SER A 14 -18.46 -4.69 -10.99
N PRO A 15 -18.88 -4.07 -9.87
CA PRO A 15 -18.26 -2.86 -9.34
C PRO A 15 -16.78 -3.04 -8.95
N SER A 16 -16.31 -4.28 -8.73
CA SER A 16 -14.91 -4.59 -8.47
C SER A 16 -14.00 -4.36 -9.69
N ALA A 17 -14.50 -4.59 -10.91
CA ALA A 17 -13.71 -4.38 -12.12
C ALA A 17 -13.36 -2.89 -12.32
N LEU A 18 -14.31 -2.01 -12.02
CA LEU A 18 -14.12 -0.56 -12.14
C LEU A 18 -13.12 -0.01 -11.11
N ALA A 19 -13.02 -0.62 -9.93
CA ALA A 19 -12.03 -0.22 -8.92
C ALA A 19 -10.61 -0.61 -9.36
N GLY A 20 -10.44 -1.85 -9.87
CA GLY A 20 -9.19 -2.33 -10.44
C GLY A 20 -8.71 -1.47 -11.62
N GLU A 21 -9.62 -1.12 -12.55
CA GLU A 21 -9.30 -0.23 -13.69
C GLU A 21 -8.76 1.14 -13.25
N ARG A 22 -9.32 1.72 -12.18
CA ARG A 22 -8.84 3.01 -11.64
C ARG A 22 -7.49 2.88 -10.96
N PHE A 23 -7.23 1.75 -10.29
CA PHE A 23 -5.91 1.45 -9.76
C PHE A 23 -4.89 1.34 -10.91
N ASP A 24 -5.20 0.55 -11.95
CA ASP A 24 -4.31 0.32 -13.08
C ASP A 24 -4.00 1.61 -13.86
N ALA A 25 -4.98 2.51 -13.99
CA ALA A 25 -4.77 3.83 -14.58
C ALA A 25 -3.73 4.66 -13.80
N LEU A 26 -3.74 4.60 -12.47
CA LEU A 26 -2.76 5.28 -11.63
C LEU A 26 -1.39 4.58 -11.64
N ALA A 27 -1.39 3.25 -11.67
CA ALA A 27 -0.17 2.45 -11.68
C ALA A 27 0.59 2.55 -13.01
N THR A 28 -0.10 2.68 -14.14
CA THR A 28 0.50 2.78 -15.48
C THR A 28 1.45 3.98 -15.62
N GLY A 29 1.12 5.09 -14.97
CA GLY A 29 1.97 6.30 -14.96
C GLY A 29 3.02 6.33 -13.83
N ALA A 30 3.09 5.28 -13.00
CA ALA A 30 3.97 5.24 -11.84
C ALA A 30 5.27 4.47 -12.13
N GLU A 31 6.38 4.94 -11.57
CA GLU A 31 7.66 4.24 -11.62
C GLU A 31 7.61 3.02 -10.68
N ARG A 32 7.80 1.82 -11.21
CA ARG A 32 7.78 0.59 -10.41
C ARG A 32 9.09 0.45 -9.64
N LEU A 33 8.96 0.23 -8.33
CA LEU A 33 10.07 -0.12 -7.46
C LEU A 33 10.22 -1.64 -7.41
N ASP A 34 11.43 -2.13 -7.67
CA ASP A 34 11.76 -3.55 -7.51
C ASP A 34 11.84 -3.93 -6.02
N ALA A 35 12.33 -3.01 -5.19
CA ALA A 35 12.43 -3.17 -3.75
C ALA A 35 12.19 -1.84 -3.03
N LEU A 36 11.57 -1.91 -1.86
CA LEU A 36 11.25 -0.72 -1.06
C LEU A 36 12.49 -0.17 -0.32
N GLU A 37 13.34 -1.05 0.21
CA GLU A 37 14.51 -0.68 1.03
C GLU A 37 15.45 0.32 0.32
N PRO A 38 15.90 0.10 -0.94
CA PRO A 38 16.83 1.04 -1.58
C PRO A 38 16.21 2.42 -1.78
N PHE A 39 14.90 2.47 -2.06
CA PHE A 39 14.16 3.71 -2.17
C PHE A 39 14.15 4.46 -0.83
N LEU A 40 13.81 3.78 0.27
CA LEU A 40 13.76 4.37 1.60
C LEU A 40 15.13 4.86 2.06
N THR A 41 16.17 4.04 1.93
CA THR A 41 17.54 4.38 2.32
C THR A 41 18.04 5.62 1.58
N ARG A 42 17.79 5.69 0.27
CA ARG A 42 18.16 6.85 -0.55
C ARG A 42 17.38 8.10 -0.18
N TYR A 43 16.09 7.97 0.11
CA TYR A 43 15.23 9.11 0.42
C TYR A 43 15.50 9.66 1.83
N VAL A 44 15.65 8.78 2.82
CA VAL A 44 15.90 9.17 4.21
C VAL A 44 17.32 9.70 4.37
N GLY A 45 18.32 8.91 3.97
CA GLY A 45 19.74 9.27 4.08
C GLY A 45 20.26 9.31 5.51
N HIS A 46 21.24 8.46 5.82
CA HIS A 46 21.93 8.43 7.11
C HIS A 46 23.32 9.08 7.02
N CYS A 47 23.37 10.41 7.13
CA CYS A 47 24.62 11.18 7.02
C CYS A 47 25.32 11.34 8.39
N THR A 48 25.91 10.25 8.90
CA THR A 48 26.52 10.19 10.24
C THR A 48 28.02 10.48 10.27
N ASP A 49 28.73 10.26 9.16
CA ASP A 49 30.17 10.50 9.06
C ASP A 49 30.49 11.99 8.93
N VAL A 50 31.26 12.53 9.88
CA VAL A 50 31.61 13.95 9.99
C VAL A 50 32.36 14.49 8.77
N TYR A 51 33.19 13.68 8.12
CA TYR A 51 34.03 14.11 6.99
C TYR A 51 33.25 14.17 5.68
N THR A 52 32.22 13.32 5.52
CA THR A 52 31.41 13.22 4.30
C THR A 52 30.00 13.78 4.46
N ARG A 53 29.65 14.26 5.66
CA ARG A 53 28.30 14.71 6.03
C ARG A 53 27.71 15.71 5.03
N ALA A 54 28.44 16.77 4.71
CA ALA A 54 27.94 17.83 3.81
C ALA A 54 27.62 17.29 2.41
N THR A 55 28.49 16.43 1.87
CA THR A 55 28.29 15.77 0.58
C THR A 55 27.10 14.80 0.63
N CYS A 56 26.98 14.02 1.71
CA CYS A 56 25.84 13.14 1.92
C CYS A 56 24.52 13.92 1.98
N GLU A 57 24.45 14.99 2.77
CA GLU A 57 23.25 15.83 2.90
C GLU A 57 22.86 16.46 1.56
N ALA A 58 23.84 16.94 0.78
CA ALA A 58 23.61 17.45 -0.57
C ALA A 58 23.04 16.38 -1.52
N ASN A 59 23.58 15.15 -1.48
CA ASN A 59 23.11 14.03 -2.30
C ASN A 59 21.69 13.57 -1.92
N VAL A 60 21.35 13.58 -0.64
CA VAL A 60 20.01 13.28 -0.14
C VAL A 60 19.01 14.34 -0.62
N LEU A 61 19.37 15.63 -0.51
CA LEU A 61 18.52 16.73 -1.01
C LEU A 61 18.33 16.65 -2.53
N ALA A 62 19.40 16.37 -3.29
CA ALA A 62 19.32 16.18 -4.74
C ALA A 62 18.40 14.99 -5.09
N SER A 63 18.53 13.88 -4.37
CA SER A 63 17.66 12.71 -4.56
C SER A 63 16.20 13.05 -4.28
N ARG A 64 15.89 13.72 -3.16
CA ARG A 64 14.51 14.13 -2.84
C ARG A 64 13.92 15.06 -3.90
N ARG A 65 14.71 16.02 -4.42
CA ARG A 65 14.26 16.89 -5.52
C ARG A 65 13.97 16.11 -6.79
N ALA A 66 14.82 15.15 -7.15
CA ALA A 66 14.62 14.30 -8.33
C ALA A 66 13.40 13.37 -8.22
N LEU A 67 13.00 13.02 -6.99
CA LEU A 67 11.83 12.18 -6.70
C LEU A 67 10.55 12.99 -6.45
N SER A 68 10.67 14.32 -6.28
CA SER A 68 9.53 15.20 -5.99
C SER A 68 8.53 15.19 -7.15
N GLY A 69 7.24 15.09 -6.82
CA GLY A 69 6.15 15.07 -7.81
C GLY A 69 5.97 13.73 -8.54
N LYS A 70 6.97 12.84 -8.53
CA LYS A 70 6.87 11.52 -9.13
C LYS A 70 5.92 10.61 -8.36
N THR A 71 5.31 9.69 -9.09
CA THR A 71 4.46 8.63 -8.53
C THR A 71 5.20 7.31 -8.68
N PHE A 72 5.14 6.48 -7.65
CA PHE A 72 5.80 5.17 -7.59
C PHE A 72 4.77 4.09 -7.32
N THR A 73 5.08 2.86 -7.74
CA THR A 73 4.34 1.66 -7.33
C THR A 73 5.29 0.67 -6.68
N VAL A 74 4.84 0.04 -5.58
CA VAL A 74 5.59 -1.00 -4.87
C VAL A 74 4.66 -2.17 -4.55
N ARG A 75 5.20 -3.38 -4.63
CA ARG A 75 4.54 -4.61 -4.22
C ARG A 75 5.17 -5.12 -2.92
N VAL A 76 4.33 -5.40 -1.92
CA VAL A 76 4.70 -5.91 -0.60
C VAL A 76 4.19 -7.35 -0.52
N THR A 77 5.10 -8.30 -0.45
CA THR A 77 4.78 -9.74 -0.55
C THR A 77 4.31 -10.35 0.76
N ASP A 78 4.79 -9.85 1.91
CA ASP A 78 4.32 -10.28 3.25
C ASP A 78 3.34 -9.26 3.84
N ALA A 79 2.18 -9.11 3.21
CA ALA A 79 1.20 -8.10 3.57
C ALA A 79 0.20 -8.55 4.65
N ALA A 80 0.31 -9.78 5.15
CA ALA A 80 -0.65 -10.36 6.10
C ALA A 80 -0.76 -9.56 7.40
N THR A 81 0.36 -9.02 7.88
CA THR A 81 0.42 -8.18 9.08
C THR A 81 -0.17 -6.78 8.87
N LEU A 82 -0.31 -6.37 7.61
CA LEU A 82 -0.78 -5.04 7.22
C LEU A 82 -2.28 -5.01 6.91
N VAL A 83 -2.91 -6.15 6.66
CA VAL A 83 -4.29 -6.22 6.18
C VAL A 83 -5.13 -7.12 7.08
N ARG A 84 -6.13 -6.53 7.73
CA ARG A 84 -7.13 -7.28 8.49
C ARG A 84 -8.44 -7.35 7.72
N ALA A 85 -8.91 -8.56 7.42
CA ALA A 85 -10.21 -8.77 6.79
C ALA A 85 -11.32 -8.90 7.84
N GLU A 86 -12.44 -8.22 7.61
CA GLU A 86 -13.66 -8.32 8.41
C GLU A 86 -14.86 -8.55 7.49
N LEU A 87 -15.68 -9.55 7.80
CA LEU A 87 -16.92 -9.82 7.07
C LEU A 87 -18.01 -8.84 7.53
N GLN A 88 -18.80 -8.31 6.59
CA GLN A 88 -19.89 -7.38 6.84
C GLN A 88 -21.07 -7.68 5.93
N GLY A 89 -22.10 -8.35 6.46
CA GLY A 89 -23.30 -8.69 5.69
C GLY A 89 -22.98 -9.57 4.48
N ASP A 90 -23.26 -9.07 3.27
CA ASP A 90 -22.98 -9.72 1.99
C ASP A 90 -21.57 -9.39 1.41
N GLY A 91 -20.75 -8.68 2.18
CA GLY A 91 -19.45 -8.21 1.76
C GLY A 91 -18.39 -8.25 2.84
N PHE A 92 -17.35 -7.45 2.64
CA PHE A 92 -16.22 -7.37 3.54
C PHE A 92 -15.62 -5.97 3.58
N VAL A 93 -14.85 -5.71 4.63
CA VAL A 93 -13.90 -4.61 4.70
C VAL A 93 -12.50 -5.15 4.97
N LEU A 94 -11.53 -4.71 4.19
CA LEU A 94 -10.11 -4.88 4.47
C LEU A 94 -9.62 -3.61 5.14
N LEU A 95 -9.12 -3.73 6.35
CA LEU A 95 -8.50 -2.64 7.09
C LEU A 95 -7.00 -2.71 6.89
N VAL A 96 -6.48 -1.78 6.10
CA VAL A 96 -5.05 -1.70 5.79
C VAL A 96 -4.37 -0.75 6.77
N THR A 97 -3.35 -1.25 7.47
CA THR A 97 -2.42 -0.44 8.28
C THR A 97 -1.40 0.22 7.33
N PRO A 98 -1.39 1.55 7.16
CA PRO A 98 -0.51 2.20 6.19
C PRO A 98 0.88 2.47 6.78
N PHE A 99 1.53 1.41 7.24
CA PHE A 99 2.89 1.40 7.77
C PHE A 99 3.61 0.17 7.20
N VAL A 100 4.36 0.35 6.12
CA VAL A 100 5.08 -0.73 5.44
C VAL A 100 6.53 -0.67 5.87
N ASP A 101 7.02 -1.71 6.55
CA ASP A 101 8.44 -1.87 6.85
C ASP A 101 9.20 -2.21 5.56
N GLY A 102 10.33 -1.54 5.34
CA GLY A 102 11.24 -1.76 4.23
C GLY A 102 12.66 -1.95 4.71
N GLY A 103 12.88 -2.65 5.83
CA GLY A 103 14.22 -3.04 6.29
C GLY A 103 14.80 -2.08 7.34
N GLY A 104 13.98 -1.67 8.32
CA GLY A 104 14.40 -0.75 9.39
C GLY A 104 14.07 0.72 9.13
N LEU A 105 13.61 1.03 7.92
CA LEU A 105 12.90 2.26 7.56
C LEU A 105 11.48 1.90 7.13
N ALA A 106 10.54 2.82 7.27
CA ALA A 106 9.15 2.57 6.89
C ALA A 106 8.60 3.53 5.82
N LEU A 107 7.73 3.02 4.94
CA LEU A 107 6.86 3.81 4.07
C LEU A 107 5.50 3.97 4.74
N THR A 108 5.04 5.21 4.94
CA THR A 108 3.78 5.49 5.63
C THR A 108 2.85 6.40 4.83
N HIS A 109 1.54 6.21 4.99
CA HIS A 109 0.58 7.21 4.52
C HIS A 109 0.51 8.40 5.48
N GLY A 110 1.13 9.52 5.13
CA GLY A 110 1.31 10.65 6.03
C GLY A 110 2.42 10.40 7.07
N THR A 111 2.45 11.20 8.13
CA THR A 111 3.48 11.14 9.19
C THR A 111 2.90 10.57 10.48
N PRO A 112 3.46 9.48 11.05
CA PRO A 112 3.06 9.01 12.36
C PRO A 112 3.44 10.05 13.43
N ALA A 113 2.45 10.50 14.20
CA ALA A 113 2.67 11.51 15.25
C ALA A 113 2.76 10.91 16.66
N ARG A 114 2.21 9.71 16.87
CA ARG A 114 2.07 9.08 18.20
C ARG A 114 2.34 7.58 18.12
N GLN A 115 2.59 6.99 19.28
CA GLN A 115 2.68 5.55 19.49
C GLN A 115 1.65 5.08 20.50
N ASP A 116 1.23 3.82 20.38
CA ASP A 116 0.40 3.15 21.38
C ASP A 116 1.22 2.79 22.65
N ALA A 117 0.63 1.99 23.54
CA ALA A 117 1.31 1.51 24.74
C ALA A 117 2.46 0.55 24.44
N ALA A 118 2.37 -0.20 23.34
CA ALA A 118 3.36 -1.18 22.91
C ALA A 118 4.49 -0.56 22.06
N GLY A 119 4.41 0.73 21.74
CA GLY A 119 5.41 1.43 20.93
C GLY A 119 5.14 1.40 19.42
N ASN A 120 3.96 0.91 19.00
CA ASN A 120 3.60 0.89 17.59
C ASN A 120 3.13 2.28 17.12
N PRO A 121 3.59 2.77 15.97
CA PRO A 121 3.07 4.00 15.38
C PRO A 121 1.55 3.96 15.14
N LEU A 122 0.85 4.97 15.66
CA LEU A 122 -0.59 5.12 15.46
C LEU A 122 -0.88 5.75 14.10
N MET A 123 -1.56 4.97 13.25
CA MET A 123 -1.97 5.37 11.90
C MET A 123 -3.47 5.12 11.73
N ASN A 124 -4.14 5.98 10.96
CA ASN A 124 -5.53 5.72 10.58
C ASN A 124 -5.58 4.58 9.57
N LEU A 125 -6.36 3.55 9.86
CA LEU A 125 -6.55 2.42 8.95
C LEU A 125 -7.24 2.89 7.66
N ILE A 126 -6.86 2.30 6.55
CA ILE A 126 -7.46 2.55 5.24
C ILE A 126 -8.46 1.42 4.95
N PRO A 127 -9.78 1.67 5.04
CA PRO A 127 -10.76 0.65 4.74
C PRO A 127 -10.92 0.47 3.22
N ILE A 128 -10.83 -0.76 2.73
CA ILE A 128 -11.16 -1.15 1.36
C ILE A 128 -12.39 -2.03 1.44
N ARG A 129 -13.50 -1.60 0.85
CA ARG A 129 -14.75 -2.36 0.88
C ARG A 129 -14.90 -3.17 -0.39
N GLY A 130 -15.40 -4.39 -0.26
CA GLY A 130 -15.69 -5.27 -1.38
C GLY A 130 -16.92 -6.13 -1.11
N LYS A 131 -17.38 -6.80 -2.16
CA LYS A 131 -18.43 -7.82 -2.08
C LYS A 131 -17.81 -9.19 -2.17
N LEU A 132 -18.34 -10.15 -1.42
CA LEU A 132 -17.95 -11.53 -1.60
C LEU A 132 -18.37 -11.99 -3.01
N PRO A 133 -17.51 -12.72 -3.74
CA PRO A 133 -17.94 -13.34 -4.99
C PRO A 133 -19.10 -14.31 -4.73
N PRO A 134 -20.06 -14.44 -5.66
CA PRO A 134 -21.21 -15.33 -5.47
C PRO A 134 -20.78 -16.77 -5.18
N GLY A 135 -21.32 -17.35 -4.12
CA GLY A 135 -21.04 -18.75 -3.74
C GLY A 135 -19.75 -18.97 -2.94
N VAL A 136 -18.93 -17.95 -2.72
CA VAL A 136 -17.74 -18.06 -1.86
C VAL A 136 -18.16 -18.13 -0.40
N MET A 137 -17.64 -19.13 0.32
CA MET A 137 -17.87 -19.27 1.75
C MET A 137 -16.93 -18.36 2.56
N ASP A 138 -17.36 -17.91 3.74
CA ASP A 138 -16.58 -17.10 4.67
C ASP A 138 -15.17 -17.66 4.93
N LEU A 139 -15.09 -18.98 5.16
CA LEU A 139 -13.82 -19.67 5.44
C LEU A 139 -12.87 -19.65 4.23
N GLU A 140 -13.42 -19.75 3.02
CA GLU A 140 -12.66 -19.68 1.77
C GLU A 140 -12.12 -18.27 1.56
N PHE A 141 -12.96 -17.25 1.75
CA PHE A 141 -12.54 -15.85 1.65
C PHE A 141 -11.44 -15.48 2.65
N GLN A 142 -11.53 -15.98 3.89
CA GLN A 142 -10.51 -15.70 4.91
C GLN A 142 -9.21 -16.49 4.70
N GLY A 143 -9.20 -17.51 3.85
CA GLY A 143 -8.07 -18.41 3.62
C GLY A 143 -6.76 -17.68 3.30
N PRO A 144 -6.72 -16.77 2.31
CA PRO A 144 -5.51 -16.02 1.96
C PRO A 144 -4.97 -15.19 3.11
N PHE A 145 -5.84 -14.49 3.86
CA PHE A 145 -5.44 -13.67 4.99
C PHE A 145 -4.86 -14.49 6.15
N ARG A 146 -5.46 -15.66 6.44
CA ARG A 146 -4.98 -16.56 7.51
C ARG A 146 -3.68 -17.27 7.17
N THR A 147 -3.45 -17.54 5.89
CA THR A 147 -2.25 -18.27 5.42
C THR A 147 -1.11 -17.35 5.00
N GLY A 148 -1.33 -16.03 5.08
CA GLY A 148 -0.38 -15.01 4.61
C GLY A 148 -0.20 -14.98 3.09
N ALA A 149 -1.12 -15.57 2.34
CA ALA A 149 -1.08 -15.64 0.88
C ALA A 149 -1.69 -14.38 0.23
N ILE A 150 -1.32 -13.19 0.72
CA ILE A 150 -1.76 -11.91 0.16
C ILE A 150 -0.58 -11.00 -0.11
N GLU A 151 -0.65 -10.24 -1.20
CA GLU A 151 0.29 -9.15 -1.47
C GLU A 151 -0.47 -7.81 -1.47
N LEU A 152 0.26 -6.75 -1.14
CA LEU A 152 -0.25 -5.38 -1.18
C LEU A 152 0.49 -4.61 -2.28
N GLU A 153 -0.26 -4.00 -3.18
CA GLU A 153 0.28 -3.06 -4.16
C GLU A 153 -0.13 -1.64 -3.79
N ILE A 154 0.84 -0.73 -3.79
CA ILE A 154 0.63 0.64 -3.35
C ILE A 154 1.15 1.58 -4.42
N VAL A 155 0.28 2.46 -4.89
CA VAL A 155 0.66 3.63 -5.69
C VAL A 155 0.82 4.82 -4.75
N PHE A 156 1.99 5.47 -4.75
CA PHE A 156 2.28 6.54 -3.81
C PHE A 156 3.14 7.66 -4.38
N ARG A 157 3.07 8.83 -3.73
CA ARG A 157 3.98 9.96 -3.95
C ARG A 157 4.72 10.28 -2.65
N PRO A 158 6.06 10.25 -2.62
CA PRO A 158 6.81 10.61 -1.42
C PRO A 158 6.69 12.10 -1.13
N GLU A 159 6.54 12.47 0.14
CA GLU A 159 6.38 13.87 0.56
C GLU A 159 7.57 14.34 1.40
N LYS A 160 7.96 13.60 2.45
CA LYS A 160 9.06 13.98 3.34
C LYS A 160 9.59 12.79 4.15
N SER A 161 10.80 12.91 4.68
CA SER A 161 11.30 12.00 5.70
C SER A 161 10.69 12.35 7.07
N TRP A 162 10.48 11.36 7.92
CA TRP A 162 10.08 11.55 9.32
C TRP A 162 10.97 10.73 10.25
N LYS A 163 11.02 11.17 11.52
CA LYS A 163 11.68 10.46 12.61
C LYS A 163 10.78 10.50 13.84
N LEU A 164 10.67 9.40 14.56
CA LEU A 164 9.83 9.25 15.74
C LEU A 164 10.63 8.50 16.80
N ARG A 165 10.79 9.08 17.99
CA ARG A 165 11.51 8.43 19.10
C ARG A 165 10.76 7.19 19.55
N ARG A 166 11.42 6.04 19.66
CA ARG A 166 10.79 4.81 20.16
C ARG A 166 10.35 4.99 21.62
N ARG A 167 9.16 4.47 21.94
CA ARG A 167 8.67 4.41 23.32
C ARG A 167 9.25 3.17 24.00
N GLY A 168 9.73 3.30 25.23
CA GLY A 168 10.27 2.18 26.03
C GLY A 168 11.68 1.72 25.63
N GLU A 169 12.06 1.87 24.36
CA GLU A 169 13.39 1.57 23.84
C GLU A 169 14.21 2.83 23.55
N GLY A 170 15.55 2.69 23.54
CA GLY A 170 16.42 3.71 22.95
C GLY A 170 16.32 3.72 21.42
N GLY A 171 16.45 4.89 20.81
CA GLY A 171 16.55 5.04 19.35
C GLY A 171 15.36 5.72 18.67
N MET A 172 15.42 5.76 17.34
CA MET A 172 14.44 6.42 16.48
C MET A 172 13.87 5.40 15.50
N MET A 173 12.57 5.49 15.22
CA MET A 173 11.96 4.99 14.00
C MET A 173 12.07 6.07 12.95
N GLU A 174 12.43 5.71 11.73
CA GLU A 174 12.58 6.65 10.63
C GLU A 174 11.89 6.11 9.39
N GLY A 175 11.51 7.00 8.49
CA GLY A 175 10.80 6.58 7.29
C GLY A 175 10.46 7.72 6.35
N VAL A 176 9.67 7.38 5.34
CA VAL A 176 9.16 8.29 4.32
C VAL A 176 7.65 8.41 4.49
N ALA A 177 7.20 9.63 4.75
CA ALA A 177 5.81 10.00 4.65
C ALA A 177 5.48 10.17 3.17
N ALA A 178 4.43 9.48 2.74
CA ALA A 178 3.95 9.51 1.38
C ALA A 178 2.43 9.72 1.35
N ARG A 179 1.95 10.25 0.23
CA ARG A 179 0.55 10.20 -0.13
C ARG A 179 0.28 8.91 -0.90
N PHE A 180 -0.49 8.01 -0.30
CA PHE A 180 -0.98 6.84 -1.03
C PHE A 180 -2.11 7.33 -1.92
N MET A 181 -2.04 6.98 -3.20
CA MET A 181 -3.01 7.36 -4.22
C MET A 181 -3.96 6.20 -4.51
N ALA A 182 -3.45 4.97 -4.46
CA ALA A 182 -4.25 3.77 -4.58
C ALA A 182 -3.59 2.60 -3.86
N ILE A 183 -4.42 1.67 -3.41
CA ILE A 183 -4.01 0.43 -2.78
C ILE A 183 -4.80 -0.72 -3.40
N ARG A 184 -4.12 -1.83 -3.68
CA ARG A 184 -4.73 -3.07 -4.15
C ARG A 184 -4.23 -4.25 -3.32
N VAL A 185 -5.15 -5.10 -2.89
CA VAL A 185 -4.85 -6.37 -2.23
C VAL A 185 -5.07 -7.48 -3.25
N VAL A 186 -4.07 -8.34 -3.42
CA VAL A 186 -4.12 -9.48 -4.34
C VAL A 186 -3.89 -10.78 -3.58
N ASP A 187 -4.48 -11.86 -4.07
CA ASP A 187 -4.15 -13.21 -3.64
C ASP A 187 -2.80 -13.59 -4.26
N ALA A 188 -1.81 -13.91 -3.42
CA ALA A 188 -0.44 -14.16 -3.86
C ALA A 188 -0.27 -15.44 -4.69
N ARG A 189 -1.21 -16.39 -4.58
CA ARG A 189 -1.14 -17.69 -5.28
C ARG A 189 -1.72 -17.59 -6.69
N THR A 190 -2.79 -16.83 -6.83
CA THR A 190 -3.55 -16.71 -8.08
C THR A 190 -3.23 -15.44 -8.85
N GLY A 191 -2.69 -14.41 -8.17
CA GLY A 191 -2.52 -13.07 -8.72
C GLY A 191 -3.82 -12.29 -8.88
N ASN A 192 -4.94 -12.85 -8.44
CA ASN A 192 -6.25 -12.22 -8.57
C ASN A 192 -6.41 -11.08 -7.57
N GLU A 193 -7.01 -9.99 -8.02
CA GLU A 193 -7.41 -8.90 -7.15
C GLU A 193 -8.50 -9.36 -6.17
N ILE A 194 -8.28 -9.12 -4.89
CA ILE A 194 -9.30 -9.30 -3.85
C ILE A 194 -10.12 -8.01 -3.72
N ALA A 195 -9.44 -6.86 -3.57
CA ALA A 195 -10.06 -5.55 -3.60
C ALA A 195 -9.03 -4.43 -3.80
N SER A 196 -9.50 -3.30 -4.34
CA SER A 196 -8.71 -2.08 -4.49
C SER A 196 -9.47 -0.83 -4.06
N ARG A 197 -8.72 0.23 -3.76
CA ARG A 197 -9.24 1.55 -3.43
C ARG A 197 -8.33 2.65 -3.96
N VAL A 198 -8.92 3.63 -4.63
CA VAL A 198 -8.31 4.94 -4.91
C VAL A 198 -8.62 5.91 -3.76
N LEU A 199 -7.65 6.72 -3.37
CA LEU A 199 -7.67 7.58 -2.18
C LEU A 199 -7.83 9.06 -2.52
#